data_AF-A0AAW9L983-F1
#
_entry.id   AF-A0AAW9L983-F1
#
_cell.length_a   1.000
_cell.length_b   1.000
_cell.length_c   1.000
_cell.angle_alpha   90.00
_cell.angle_beta   90.00
_cell.angle_gamma   90.00
#
_symmetry.space_group_name_H-M   'P 1'
#
loop_
_entity.id
_entity.type
_entity.pdbx_description
1 polymer ?
#
loop_
_entity_poly.entity_id
_entity_poly.type
_entity_poly.pdbx_seq_one_letter_code
_entity_poly.pdbx_strand_id
1 'polypeptide(L)' 'MLSNQRRRVALVTLSDASTPLDLETCAELIAERESGVDATDESVRNRVAATLHHVHFPKLSEFGMIDYDADANRVESVAD' A
#
# COMPACT_ATOMS: atom_id res chain seq x y z
N MET A 1 -8.34 10.86 9.87
CA MET A 1 -6.98 11.00 10.43
C MET A 1 -6.22 9.71 10.15
N LEU A 2 -5.02 9.80 9.57
CA LEU A 2 -4.14 8.72 9.04
C LEU A 2 -4.77 7.65 8.12
N SER A 3 -5.86 6.97 8.45
CA SER A 3 -6.43 5.91 7.61
C SER A 3 -6.89 6.39 6.22
N ASN A 4 -7.44 7.61 6.12
CA ASN A 4 -7.76 8.22 4.82
C ASN A 4 -6.53 8.75 4.08
N GLN A 5 -5.50 9.17 4.83
CA GLN A 5 -4.24 9.61 4.22
C GLN A 5 -3.51 8.42 3.62
N ARG A 6 -3.38 7.32 4.37
CA ARG A 6 -2.71 6.09 3.93
C ARG A 6 -3.38 5.49 2.69
N ARG A 7 -4.71 5.44 2.64
CA ARG A 7 -5.44 5.03 1.43
C ARG A 7 -5.13 5.91 0.23
N ARG A 8 -5.08 7.22 0.42
CA ARG A 8 -4.76 8.17 -0.65
C ARG A 8 -3.33 7.99 -1.14
N VAL A 9 -2.37 7.84 -0.23
CA VAL A 9 -0.96 7.58 -0.57
C VAL A 9 -0.85 6.24 -1.30
N ALA A 10 -1.52 5.19 -0.82
CA ALA A 10 -1.53 3.89 -1.48
C ALA A 10 -2.05 3.97 -2.92
N LEU A 11 -3.18 4.65 -3.15
CA LEU A 11 -3.74 4.82 -4.49
C LEU A 11 -2.77 5.58 -5.41
N VAL A 12 -2.19 6.69 -4.95
CA VAL A 12 -1.21 7.44 -5.76
C VAL A 12 0.01 6.58 -6.08
N THR A 13 0.55 5.85 -5.10
CA THR A 13 1.68 4.96 -5.30
C THR A 13 1.39 3.87 -6.35
N LEU A 14 0.17 3.32 -6.34
CA LEU A 14 -0.24 2.30 -7.31
C LEU A 14 -0.53 2.89 -8.69
N SER A 15 -1.07 4.10 -8.78
CA SER A 15 -1.28 4.80 -10.05
C SER A 15 0.02 5.13 -10.78
N ASP A 16 1.11 5.35 -10.03
CA ASP A 16 2.45 5.59 -10.60
C ASP A 16 3.12 4.28 -11.08
N ALA A 17 2.62 3.11 -10.67
CA ALA A 17 3.20 1.80 -10.96
C ALA A 17 2.66 1.22 -12.27
N SER A 18 3.54 0.79 -13.17
CA SER A 18 3.16 0.15 -14.44
C SER A 18 3.02 -1.38 -14.34
N THR A 19 3.38 -1.96 -13.21
CA THR A 19 3.31 -3.41 -12.93
C THR A 19 2.82 -3.65 -11.51
N PRO A 20 2.24 -4.83 -11.22
CA PRO A 20 1.90 -5.20 -9.85
C PRO A 20 3.09 -5.06 -8.91
N LEU A 21 2.84 -4.48 -7.74
CA LEU A 21 3.81 -4.32 -6.67
C LEU A 21 3.58 -5.39 -5.61
N ASP A 22 4.66 -5.86 -4.98
CA ASP A 22 4.55 -6.63 -3.75
C ASP A 22 4.22 -5.72 -2.56
N LEU A 23 3.56 -6.32 -1.56
CA LEU A 23 3.13 -5.65 -0.33
C LEU A 23 4.28 -4.94 0.39
N GLU A 24 5.48 -5.52 0.37
CA GLU A 24 6.64 -4.97 1.09
C GLU A 24 7.16 -3.70 0.41
N THR A 25 7.28 -3.71 -0.92
CA THR A 25 7.61 -2.54 -1.74
C THR A 25 6.56 -1.44 -1.55
N CYS A 26 5.26 -1.77 -1.55
CA CYS A 26 4.24 -0.80 -1.23
C CYS A 26 4.39 -0.22 0.17
N ALA A 27 4.71 -1.04 1.17
CA ALA A 27 4.89 -0.58 2.53
C ALA A 27 6.09 0.36 2.68
N GLU A 28 7.19 0.09 1.98
CA GLU A 28 8.36 0.96 1.90
C GLU A 28 8.00 2.32 1.28
N LEU A 29 7.47 2.33 0.06
CA LEU A 29 7.10 3.56 -0.66
C LEU A 29 6.08 4.41 0.13
N ILE A 30 5.12 3.76 0.79
CA ILE A 30 4.12 4.45 1.61
C ILE A 30 4.74 4.97 2.91
N ALA A 31 5.63 4.21 3.56
CA ALA A 31 6.32 4.65 4.77
C ALA A 31 7.19 5.89 4.51
N GLU A 32 7.94 5.91 3.39
CA GLU A 32 8.72 7.08 2.97
C GLU A 32 7.83 8.32 2.80
N ARG A 33 6.73 8.16 2.06
CA ARG A 33 5.78 9.25 1.76
C ARG A 33 5.02 9.74 2.99
N GLU A 34 4.74 8.89 3.96
CA GLU A 34 4.02 9.26 5.19
C GLU A 34 4.92 9.90 6.26
N SER A 35 6.11 9.36 6.43
CA SER A 35 6.97 9.71 7.57
C SER A 35 7.85 10.92 7.26
N GLY A 36 8.25 11.10 5.98
CA GLY A 36 9.36 11.99 5.62
C GLY A 36 10.69 11.59 6.30
N VAL A 37 10.72 10.42 6.92
CA VAL A 37 11.83 9.81 7.65
C VAL A 37 12.18 8.51 6.93
N ASP A 38 13.47 8.20 6.91
CA ASP A 38 14.11 7.11 6.22
C ASP A 38 13.39 5.76 6.41
N ALA A 39 12.95 5.13 5.31
CA ALA A 39 12.27 3.82 5.33
C ALA A 39 13.22 2.65 5.63
N THR A 40 14.46 2.94 6.01
CA THR A 40 15.45 1.97 6.46
C THR A 40 15.07 1.27 7.77
N ASP A 41 14.12 1.80 8.55
CA ASP A 41 13.58 1.10 9.73
C ASP A 41 12.60 -0.02 9.35
N GLU A 42 13.10 -1.25 9.43
CA GLU A 42 12.34 -2.48 9.20
C GLU A 42 11.09 -2.60 10.09
N SER A 43 11.13 -2.11 11.33
CA SER A 43 9.97 -2.15 12.24
C SER A 43 8.85 -1.25 11.75
N VAL A 44 9.19 -0.12 11.13
CA VAL A 44 8.21 0.79 10.51
C VAL A 44 7.62 0.13 9.28
N ARG A 45 8.44 -0.41 8.37
CA ARG A 45 7.98 -1.11 7.17
C ARG A 45 7.03 -2.26 7.50
N ASN A 46 7.41 -3.11 8.45
CA ASN A 46 6.58 -4.24 8.89
C ASN A 46 5.23 -3.81 9.46
N ARG A 47 5.19 -2.71 10.23
CA ARG A 47 3.93 -2.17 10.76
C ARG A 47 3.04 -1.61 9.66
N VAL A 48 3.62 -0.92 8.68
CA VAL A 48 2.88 -0.39 7.53
C VAL A 48 2.34 -1.55 6.69
N ALA A 49 3.16 -2.54 6.36
CA ALA A 49 2.76 -3.74 5.61
C ALA A 49 1.58 -4.47 6.28
N ALA A 50 1.67 -4.74 7.59
CA ALA A 50 0.60 -5.36 8.35
C ALA A 50 -0.71 -4.54 8.29
N THR A 51 -0.60 -3.21 8.38
CA THR A 51 -1.79 -2.34 8.30
C THR A 51 -2.38 -2.31 6.89
N LEU A 52 -1.54 -2.31 5.85
CA LEU A 52 -1.98 -2.37 4.46
C LEU A 52 -2.73 -3.68 4.19
N HIS A 53 -2.12 -4.81 4.54
CA HIS A 53 -2.66 -6.14 4.34
C HIS A 53 -3.98 -6.38 5.09
N HIS A 54 -4.08 -5.99 6.36
CA HIS A 54 -5.26 -6.32 7.17
C HIS A 54 -6.38 -5.27 7.14
N VAL A 55 -6.08 -4.02 6.75
CA VAL A 55 -7.03 -2.91 6.89
C VAL A 55 -7.28 -2.15 5.60
N HIS A 56 -6.23 -1.77 4.88
CA HIS A 56 -6.38 -0.84 3.76
C HIS A 56 -6.65 -1.55 2.45
N PHE A 57 -5.83 -2.50 2.06
CA PHE A 57 -5.96 -3.19 0.78
C PHE A 57 -7.26 -4.00 0.67
N PRO A 58 -7.70 -4.79 1.67
CA PRO A 58 -8.97 -5.48 1.60
C PRO A 58 -10.16 -4.53 1.38
N LYS A 59 -10.16 -3.38 2.06
CA LYS A 59 -11.23 -2.38 1.91
C LYS A 59 -11.17 -1.68 0.55
N LEU A 60 -9.97 -1.32 0.08
CA LEU A 60 -9.82 -0.68 -1.22
C LEU A 60 -10.23 -1.62 -2.36
N SER A 61 -9.88 -2.91 -2.24
CA SER A 61 -10.28 -3.96 -3.18
C SER A 61 -11.78 -4.23 -3.14
N GLU A 62 -12.41 -4.26 -1.95
CA GLU A 62 -13.87 -4.36 -1.81
C GLU A 62 -14.62 -3.22 -2.52
N PHE A 63 -14.04 -2.01 -2.55
CA PHE A 63 -14.58 -0.87 -3.30
C PHE A 63 -14.15 -0.84 -4.77
N GLY A 64 -13.42 -1.84 -5.26
CA GLY A 64 -12.95 -1.92 -6.64
C GLY A 64 -11.93 -0.85 -7.02
N MET A 65 -11.22 -0.28 -6.04
CA MET A 65 -10.22 0.78 -6.28
C MET A 65 -8.83 0.22 -6.62
N ILE A 66 -8.57 -1.04 -6.26
CA ILE A 66 -7.31 -1.76 -6.52
C ILE A 66 -7.65 -3.24 -6.73
N ASP A 67 -6.76 -3.98 -7.39
CA ASP A 67 -6.75 -5.43 -7.30
C ASP A 67 -5.71 -5.86 -6.25
N TYR A 68 -6.14 -6.69 -5.30
CA TYR A 68 -5.29 -7.15 -4.20
C TYR A 68 -5.38 -8.65 -4.02
N ASP A 69 -4.28 -9.34 -4.33
CA ASP A 69 -4.09 -10.75 -4.05
C ASP A 69 -3.39 -10.90 -2.69
N ALA A 70 -4.17 -11.25 -1.67
CA ALA A 70 -3.68 -11.47 -0.31
C ALA A 70 -2.84 -12.74 -0.17
N ASP A 71 -3.04 -13.75 -1.04
CA ASP A 71 -2.29 -15.00 -1.02
C ASP A 71 -0.91 -14.80 -1.66
N ALA A 72 -0.85 -14.03 -2.74
CA ALA A 72 0.40 -13.67 -3.42
C ALA A 72 1.10 -12.44 -2.81
N ASN A 73 0.44 -11.73 -1.89
CA ASN A 73 0.86 -10.42 -1.38
C ASN A 73 1.20 -9.42 -2.50
N ARG A 74 0.36 -9.39 -3.54
CA ARG A 74 0.53 -8.50 -4.69
C ARG A 74 -0.65 -7.57 -4.84
N VAL A 75 -0.36 -6.36 -5.28
CA VAL A 75 -1.34 -5.30 -5.45
C VAL A 75 -1.07 -4.55 -6.75
N GLU A 76 -2.14 -4.21 -7.48
CA GLU A 76 -2.08 -3.36 -8.66
C GLU A 76 -3.26 -2.40 -8.70
N SER A 77 -3.12 -1.31 -9.47
CA SER A 77 -4.25 -0.43 -9.77
C SER A 77 -5.21 -1.15 -10.71
N VAL A 78 -6.51 -0.96 -10.50
CA VAL A 78 -7.48 -1.31 -11.55
C VAL A 78 -7.22 -0.42 -12.76
N ALA A 79 -7.01 -1.03 -13.93
CA ALA A 79 -6.95 -0.30 -15.19
C ALA A 79 -8.36 0.21 -15.55
N ASP A 80 -8.47 1.47 -15.97
CA ASP A 80 -9.69 2.00 -16.61
C ASP A 80 -10.02 1.25 -17.91
#